data_AF-A0A2V9ZBR4-F1
#
_entry.id   AF-A0A2V9ZBR4-F1
#
_cell.length_a   1.000
_cell.length_b   1.000
_cell.length_c   1.000
_cell.angle_alpha   90.00
_cell.angle_beta   90.00
_cell.angle_gamma   90.00
#
_symmetry.space_group_name_H-M   'P 1'
#
loop_
_entity.id
_entity.type
_entity.pdbx_description
1 polymer ?
#
loop_
_entity_poly.entity_id
_entity_poly.type
_entity_poly.pdbx_seq_one_letter_code
_entity_poly.pdbx_strand_id
1 'polypeptide(L)'
;MGKFITGIFSLLLIAAAWAGTKEAPGQTVDSGSFAILVNGQRVATEKFNIQQTATGSTINSELREDASTEKASQTSSMHLTAAGELIRYEWRELNPGKTQLELVPNDQFLLERVTVNPGEKPIEQPFLLPSSTVVLDNNFFVHRELLAWRYLAQNCKPDGTKMQCTAGPISFGVVVPEDRTSMRVSLEPVGLEKLQIHGSDRQLPRFSLKFEGGEWALWLDDQDHYKLVKIAIPSEKTEVIRD
;
A
#
# COMPACT_ATOMS: atom_id res chain seq x y z
N MET A 1 -30.99 76.66 23.64
CA MET A 1 -32.11 75.71 23.49
C MET A 1 -32.01 75.15 22.07
N GLY A 2 -31.35 74.03 21.79
CA GLY A 2 -31.45 72.72 22.41
C GLY A 2 -32.16 71.81 21.41
N LYS A 3 -31.43 70.93 20.71
CA LYS A 3 -31.95 69.72 20.07
C LYS A 3 -30.80 68.74 19.78
N PHE A 4 -30.89 67.60 20.46
CA PHE A 4 -30.10 66.39 20.33
C PHE A 4 -30.19 65.79 18.92
N ILE A 5 -29.09 65.25 18.39
CA ILE A 5 -29.13 64.18 17.40
C ILE A 5 -28.19 63.06 17.87
N THR A 6 -28.83 61.96 18.23
CA THR A 6 -28.27 60.67 18.63
C THR A 6 -27.77 59.94 17.38
N GLY A 7 -26.46 59.71 17.28
CA GLY A 7 -25.86 58.85 16.25
C GLY A 7 -25.61 57.45 16.82
N ILE A 8 -26.35 56.46 16.34
CA ILE A 8 -26.16 55.04 16.68
C ILE A 8 -24.96 54.51 15.90
N PHE A 9 -23.90 54.14 16.62
CA PHE A 9 -22.75 53.42 16.08
C PHE A 9 -23.10 51.93 16.00
N SER A 10 -23.43 51.44 14.80
CA SER A 10 -23.56 50.00 14.55
C SER A 10 -22.17 49.40 14.34
N LEU A 11 -21.63 48.75 15.37
CA LEU A 11 -20.49 47.84 15.25
C LEU A 11 -20.97 46.57 14.51
N LEU A 12 -20.57 46.39 13.24
CA LEU A 12 -20.62 45.08 12.60
C LEU A 12 -19.44 44.24 13.13
N LEU A 13 -19.73 43.31 14.03
CA LEU A 13 -18.84 42.19 14.34
C LEU A 13 -18.93 41.16 13.20
N ILE A 14 -17.91 41.14 12.34
CA ILE A 14 -17.71 40.04 11.39
C ILE A 14 -17.07 38.89 12.17
N ALA A 15 -17.88 37.92 12.57
CA ALA A 15 -17.39 36.65 13.10
C ALA A 15 -16.79 35.83 11.96
N ALA A 16 -15.46 35.79 11.88
CA ALA A 16 -14.75 34.84 11.02
C ALA A 16 -14.95 33.43 11.59
N ALA A 17 -15.96 32.72 11.10
CA ALA A 17 -16.13 31.30 11.37
C ALA A 17 -14.94 30.55 10.75
N TRP A 18 -14.02 30.07 11.59
CA TRP A 18 -13.07 29.03 11.23
C TRP A 18 -13.85 27.73 11.01
N ALA A 19 -14.39 27.57 9.81
CA ALA A 19 -14.82 26.28 9.33
C ALA A 19 -13.56 25.46 9.05
N GLY A 20 -13.22 24.54 9.96
CA GLY A 20 -12.26 23.49 9.66
C GLY A 20 -12.72 22.79 8.38
N THR A 21 -12.01 22.99 7.29
CA THR A 21 -12.25 22.33 6.02
C THR A 21 -12.12 20.82 6.25
N LYS A 22 -13.25 20.15 6.40
CA LYS A 22 -13.33 18.69 6.38
C LYS A 22 -12.87 18.27 4.99
N GLU A 23 -11.75 17.53 4.94
CA GLU A 23 -11.21 17.03 3.68
C GLU A 23 -12.29 16.26 2.93
N ALA A 24 -12.37 16.48 1.61
CA ALA A 24 -13.34 15.79 0.78
C ALA A 24 -13.13 14.27 0.92
N PRO A 25 -14.20 13.45 0.93
CA PRO A 25 -14.06 12.00 1.04
C PRO A 25 -13.15 11.49 -0.07
N GLY A 26 -12.17 10.65 0.30
CA GLY A 26 -11.19 10.10 -0.64
C GLY A 26 -11.85 9.29 -1.75
N GLN A 27 -11.26 9.36 -2.94
CA GLN A 27 -11.66 8.54 -4.09
C GLN A 27 -11.06 7.14 -3.95
N THR A 28 -11.88 6.10 -4.06
CA THR A 28 -11.36 4.74 -4.24
C THR A 28 -10.70 4.66 -5.61
N VAL A 29 -9.39 4.46 -5.63
CA VAL A 29 -8.64 4.26 -6.87
C VAL A 29 -8.53 2.78 -7.22
N ASP A 30 -8.57 1.92 -6.20
CA ASP A 30 -8.66 0.48 -6.39
C ASP A 30 -9.20 -0.25 -5.17
N SER A 31 -9.80 -1.41 -5.39
CA SER A 31 -10.25 -2.33 -4.36
C SER A 31 -10.47 -3.71 -4.96
N GLY A 32 -10.25 -4.76 -4.19
CA GLY A 32 -10.47 -6.11 -4.67
C GLY A 32 -10.06 -7.16 -3.66
N SER A 33 -9.86 -8.37 -4.15
CA SER A 33 -9.31 -9.46 -3.38
C SER A 33 -8.29 -10.26 -4.18
N PHE A 34 -7.31 -10.80 -3.47
CA PHE A 34 -6.40 -11.79 -4.00
C PHE A 34 -6.67 -13.14 -3.38
N ALA A 35 -6.74 -14.18 -4.20
CA ALA A 35 -6.64 -15.56 -3.80
C ALA A 35 -5.16 -15.94 -3.71
N ILE A 36 -4.74 -16.49 -2.57
CA ILE A 36 -3.40 -17.02 -2.38
C ILE A 36 -3.48 -18.53 -2.53
N LEU A 37 -2.79 -19.06 -3.54
CA LEU A 37 -2.76 -20.47 -3.87
C LEU A 37 -1.36 -21.03 -3.61
N VAL A 38 -1.28 -22.15 -2.91
CA VAL A 38 -0.05 -22.92 -2.71
C VAL A 38 -0.27 -24.31 -3.28
N ASN A 39 0.60 -24.75 -4.18
CA ASN A 39 0.40 -25.99 -4.96
C ASN A 39 -0.97 -26.04 -5.67
N GLY A 40 -1.47 -24.88 -6.13
CA GLY A 40 -2.77 -24.77 -6.79
C GLY A 40 -3.99 -24.87 -5.87
N GLN A 41 -3.81 -24.98 -4.55
CA GLN A 41 -4.89 -24.96 -3.56
C GLN A 41 -4.98 -23.58 -2.90
N ARG A 42 -6.17 -22.99 -2.82
CA ARG A 42 -6.37 -21.72 -2.11
C ARG A 42 -6.13 -21.94 -0.61
N VAL A 43 -5.17 -21.21 -0.04
CA VAL A 43 -4.81 -21.27 1.38
C VAL A 43 -5.24 -20.03 2.15
N ALA A 44 -5.35 -18.89 1.48
CA ALA A 44 -5.79 -17.64 2.08
C ALA A 44 -6.43 -16.71 1.03
N THR A 45 -7.11 -15.69 1.53
CA THR A 45 -7.65 -14.59 0.74
C THR A 45 -7.25 -13.26 1.37
N GLU A 46 -6.67 -12.37 0.58
CA GLU A 46 -6.44 -10.96 0.93
C GLU A 46 -7.58 -10.11 0.37
N LYS A 47 -8.14 -9.19 1.15
CA LYS A 47 -9.08 -8.15 0.69
C LYS A 47 -8.49 -6.79 0.95
N PHE A 48 -8.52 -5.90 -0.04
CA PHE A 48 -7.89 -4.59 0.10
C PHE A 48 -8.75 -3.46 -0.49
N ASN A 49 -8.43 -2.25 -0.04
CA ASN A 49 -9.01 -1.00 -0.53
C ASN A 49 -7.93 0.10 -0.51
N ILE A 50 -7.80 0.80 -1.63
CA ILE A 50 -6.89 1.93 -1.82
C ILE A 50 -7.73 3.18 -2.05
N GLN A 51 -7.64 4.12 -1.13
CA GLN A 51 -8.29 5.42 -1.20
C GLN A 51 -7.23 6.50 -1.40
N GLN A 52 -7.50 7.45 -2.28
CA GLN A 52 -6.66 8.62 -2.51
C GLN A 52 -7.43 9.90 -2.15
N THR A 53 -6.78 10.79 -1.42
CA THR A 53 -7.23 12.15 -1.13
C THR A 53 -6.28 13.16 -1.78
N ALA A 54 -6.55 14.45 -1.58
CA ALA A 54 -5.64 15.49 -2.03
C ALA A 54 -4.30 15.48 -1.27
N THR A 55 -4.29 14.96 -0.04
CA THR A 55 -3.11 14.98 0.85
C THR A 55 -2.32 13.68 0.83
N GLY A 56 -2.91 12.57 0.36
CA GLY A 56 -2.22 11.29 0.34
C GLY A 56 -3.09 10.10 -0.03
N SER A 57 -2.63 8.92 0.32
CA SER A 57 -3.34 7.66 0.08
C SER A 57 -3.44 6.84 1.36
N THR A 58 -4.55 6.12 1.51
CA THR A 58 -4.76 5.14 2.57
C THR A 58 -5.03 3.78 1.94
N ILE A 59 -4.28 2.77 2.36
CA ILE A 59 -4.38 1.40 1.89
C ILE A 59 -4.72 0.53 3.08
N ASN A 60 -5.89 -0.07 3.06
CA ASN A 60 -6.31 -1.03 4.07
C ASN A 60 -6.33 -2.42 3.46
N SER A 61 -5.84 -3.41 4.19
CA SER A 61 -5.91 -4.80 3.75
C SER A 61 -6.22 -5.74 4.92
N GLU A 62 -6.90 -6.84 4.60
CA GLU A 62 -7.23 -7.93 5.52
C GLU A 62 -6.87 -9.26 4.88
N LEU A 63 -6.02 -10.04 5.55
CA LEU A 63 -5.67 -11.39 5.15
C LEU A 63 -6.41 -12.39 6.04
N ARG A 64 -7.08 -13.37 5.44
CA ARG A 64 -7.73 -14.49 6.15
C ARG A 64 -7.29 -15.83 5.56
N GLU A 65 -6.94 -16.77 6.42
CA GLU A 65 -6.71 -18.15 6.01
C GLU A 65 -8.02 -18.86 5.67
N ASP A 66 -7.98 -19.72 4.65
CA ASP A 66 -9.16 -20.45 4.18
C ASP A 66 -9.29 -21.86 4.77
N ALA A 67 -8.18 -22.45 5.23
CA ALA A 67 -8.06 -23.90 5.46
C ALA A 67 -8.30 -24.42 6.89
N SER A 68 -8.75 -23.59 7.85
CA SER A 68 -8.91 -24.02 9.27
C SER A 68 -10.26 -23.63 9.90
N THR A 69 -10.65 -24.35 10.96
CA THR A 69 -11.83 -24.02 11.81
C THR A 69 -11.61 -22.77 12.67
N GLU A 70 -10.35 -22.44 12.97
CA GLU A 70 -9.92 -21.19 13.61
C GLU A 70 -9.05 -20.42 12.63
N LYS A 71 -9.70 -19.69 11.72
CA LYS A 71 -9.03 -18.98 10.63
C LYS A 71 -8.11 -17.91 11.20
N ALA A 72 -6.80 -18.01 10.94
CA ALA A 72 -5.90 -16.91 11.23
C ALA A 72 -6.34 -15.69 10.43
N SER A 73 -6.26 -14.51 11.05
CA SER A 73 -6.67 -13.26 10.43
C SER A 73 -5.76 -12.14 10.86
N GLN A 74 -5.41 -11.29 9.90
CA GLN A 74 -4.53 -10.16 10.10
C GLN A 74 -5.03 -8.96 9.30
N THR A 75 -4.72 -7.76 9.77
CA THR A 75 -5.00 -6.52 9.03
C THR A 75 -3.78 -5.64 8.91
N SER A 76 -3.76 -4.84 7.85
CA SER A 76 -2.79 -3.77 7.67
C SER A 76 -3.46 -2.46 7.27
N SER A 77 -2.84 -1.35 7.67
CA SER A 77 -3.19 0.00 7.25
C SER A 77 -1.92 0.76 6.91
N MET A 78 -1.83 1.25 5.68
CA MET A 78 -0.71 2.07 5.21
C MET A 78 -1.22 3.45 4.82
N HIS A 79 -0.57 4.48 5.34
CA HIS A 79 -0.81 5.86 4.97
C HIS A 79 0.42 6.41 4.27
N LEU A 80 0.19 6.99 3.09
CA LEU A 80 1.23 7.59 2.26
C LEU A 80 0.91 9.06 2.00
N THR A 81 1.93 9.89 1.84
CA THR A 81 1.77 11.26 1.32
C THR A 81 1.38 11.23 -0.16
N ALA A 82 0.96 12.37 -0.71
CA ALA A 82 0.72 12.51 -2.15
C ALA A 82 1.96 12.19 -3.03
N ALA A 83 3.17 12.27 -2.46
CA ALA A 83 4.42 11.90 -3.12
C ALA A 83 4.76 10.40 -2.98
N GLY A 84 3.93 9.62 -2.28
CA GLY A 84 4.16 8.19 -2.02
C GLY A 84 5.17 7.92 -0.90
N GLU A 85 5.43 8.88 -0.03
CA GLU A 85 6.27 8.68 1.15
C GLU A 85 5.45 8.11 2.31
N LEU A 86 6.05 7.23 3.11
CA LEU A 86 5.40 6.63 4.27
C LEU A 86 5.06 7.70 5.31
N ILE A 87 3.80 7.74 5.73
CA ILE A 87 3.36 8.48 6.93
C ILE A 87 3.31 7.51 8.11
N ARG A 88 2.71 6.34 7.90
CA ARG A 88 2.54 5.31 8.93
C ARG A 88 2.17 3.98 8.28
N TYR A 89 2.69 2.89 8.81
CA TYR A 89 2.22 1.55 8.54
C TYR A 89 1.83 0.89 9.85
N GLU A 90 0.67 0.24 9.88
CA GLU A 90 0.20 -0.57 10.99
C GLU A 90 -0.10 -1.98 10.49
N TRP A 91 0.26 -2.96 11.30
CA TRP A 91 -0.13 -4.35 11.13
C TRP A 91 -0.69 -4.88 12.44
N ARG A 92 -1.71 -5.73 12.36
CA ARG A 92 -2.34 -6.36 13.52
C ARG A 92 -2.67 -7.81 13.23
N GLU A 93 -2.24 -8.67 14.14
CA GLU A 93 -2.76 -10.02 14.25
C GLU A 93 -4.09 -9.97 15.00
N LEU A 94 -5.16 -10.51 14.39
CA LEU A 94 -6.49 -10.56 14.99
C LEU A 94 -6.79 -11.93 15.62
N ASN A 95 -6.24 -13.00 15.03
CA ASN A 95 -6.36 -14.38 15.50
C ASN A 95 -5.18 -15.19 14.94
N PRO A 96 -4.54 -16.09 15.73
CA PRO A 96 -4.83 -16.41 17.14
C PRO A 96 -4.21 -15.42 18.14
N GLY A 97 -3.20 -14.66 17.73
CA GLY A 97 -2.56 -13.68 18.59
C GLY A 97 -3.26 -12.32 18.59
N LYS A 98 -2.54 -11.35 19.14
CA LYS A 98 -2.98 -9.96 19.33
C LYS A 98 -1.82 -8.99 19.15
N THR A 99 -0.79 -9.45 18.45
CA THR A 99 0.43 -8.72 18.17
C THR A 99 0.09 -7.52 17.29
N GLN A 100 0.70 -6.37 17.59
CA GLN A 100 0.56 -5.16 16.81
C GLN A 100 1.95 -4.64 16.46
N LEU A 101 2.07 -4.18 15.22
CA LEU A 101 3.27 -3.52 14.71
C LEU A 101 2.88 -2.15 14.17
N GLU A 102 3.69 -1.16 14.50
CA GLU A 102 3.63 0.17 13.90
C GLU A 102 5.01 0.50 13.34
N LEU A 103 5.04 1.07 12.13
CA LEU A 103 6.24 1.62 11.52
C LEU A 103 5.97 3.07 11.13
N VAL A 104 6.77 3.99 11.70
CA VAL A 104 6.63 5.43 11.46
C VAL A 104 7.98 6.06 11.10
N PRO A 105 8.02 7.06 10.21
CA PRO A 105 9.19 7.90 10.06
C PRO A 105 9.50 8.65 11.37
N ASN A 106 10.78 8.74 11.71
CA ASN A 106 11.30 9.53 12.80
C ASN A 106 12.59 10.22 12.32
N ASP A 107 12.45 11.46 11.89
CA ASP A 107 13.52 12.23 11.23
C ASP A 107 14.18 11.47 10.06
N GLN A 108 15.39 10.93 10.26
CA GLN A 108 16.21 10.29 9.23
C GLN A 108 16.13 8.75 9.23
N PHE A 109 15.29 8.15 10.09
CA PHE A 109 15.12 6.71 10.19
C PHE A 109 13.64 6.33 10.27
N LEU A 110 13.35 5.04 10.08
CA LEU A 110 12.05 4.48 10.42
C LEU A 110 12.13 3.83 11.79
N LEU A 111 11.11 4.03 12.61
CA LEU A 111 10.99 3.40 13.92
C LEU A 111 9.86 2.38 13.88
N GLU A 112 10.21 1.11 14.05
CA GLU A 112 9.26 0.03 14.24
C GLU A 112 8.98 -0.14 15.74
N ARG A 113 7.71 -0.27 16.09
CA ARG A 113 7.22 -0.54 17.44
C ARG A 113 6.38 -1.80 17.41
N VAL A 114 6.78 -2.82 18.16
CA VAL A 114 6.05 -4.08 18.26
C VAL A 114 5.51 -4.28 19.66
N THR A 115 4.20 -4.52 19.76
CA THR A 115 3.50 -4.84 21.02
C THR A 115 2.93 -6.25 20.90
N VAL A 116 3.48 -7.20 21.66
CA VAL A 116 3.06 -8.62 21.60
C VAL A 116 1.74 -8.82 22.34
N ASN A 117 1.61 -8.27 23.54
CA ASN A 117 0.34 -8.27 24.28
C ASN A 117 -0.15 -6.84 24.58
N PRO A 118 -1.47 -6.59 24.49
CA PRO A 118 -2.07 -5.32 24.91
C PRO A 118 -1.66 -4.96 26.34
N GLY A 119 -1.20 -3.72 26.52
CA GLY A 119 -0.75 -3.18 27.81
C GLY A 119 0.73 -3.38 28.11
N GLU A 120 1.47 -4.16 27.29
CA GLU A 120 2.93 -4.23 27.38
C GLU A 120 3.58 -2.99 26.74
N LYS A 121 4.80 -2.69 27.18
CA LYS A 121 5.62 -1.65 26.55
C LYS A 121 6.06 -2.14 25.17
N PRO A 122 5.91 -1.33 24.10
CA PRO A 122 6.40 -1.71 22.79
C PRO A 122 7.91 -1.92 22.78
N ILE A 123 8.35 -2.93 22.03
CA ILE A 123 9.76 -3.11 21.64
C ILE A 123 10.02 -2.22 20.44
N GLU A 124 11.04 -1.38 20.52
CA GLU A 124 11.39 -0.45 19.45
C GLU A 124 12.61 -0.95 18.67
N GLN A 125 12.54 -0.88 17.34
CA GLN A 125 13.63 -1.19 16.42
C GLN A 125 13.79 -0.07 15.39
N PRO A 126 14.93 0.63 15.37
CA PRO A 126 15.21 1.64 14.35
C PRO A 126 15.76 0.99 13.06
N PHE A 127 15.32 1.47 11.92
CA PHE A 127 15.88 1.19 10.60
C PHE A 127 16.46 2.47 10.01
N LEU A 128 17.74 2.46 9.63
CA LEU A 128 18.43 3.60 8.99
C LEU A 128 17.97 3.77 7.53
N LEU A 129 16.71 4.16 7.36
CA LEU A 129 15.98 4.22 6.12
C LEU A 129 15.13 5.50 6.08
N PRO A 130 15.02 6.17 4.92
CA PRO A 130 14.18 7.37 4.79
C PRO A 130 12.69 7.02 4.75
N SER A 131 11.83 8.02 4.94
CA SER A 131 10.36 7.91 4.74
C SER A 131 9.96 7.48 3.34
N SER A 132 10.83 7.68 2.34
CA SER A 132 10.62 7.22 0.97
C SER A 132 10.83 5.71 0.79
N THR A 133 11.17 4.97 1.84
CA THR A 133 11.25 3.50 1.83
C THR A 133 9.90 2.86 1.55
N VAL A 134 9.91 1.77 0.78
CA VAL A 134 8.69 0.99 0.49
C VAL A 134 8.48 -0.05 1.58
N VAL A 135 7.25 -0.20 2.07
CA VAL A 135 6.88 -1.31 2.96
C VAL A 135 6.43 -2.49 2.10
N LEU A 136 7.07 -3.65 2.26
CA LEU A 136 6.74 -4.90 1.56
C LEU A 136 6.46 -6.02 2.57
N ASP A 137 5.40 -5.89 3.35
CA ASP A 137 4.94 -6.95 4.26
C ASP A 137 4.60 -8.25 3.51
N ASN A 138 5.16 -9.38 3.92
CA ASN A 138 5.02 -10.66 3.20
C ASN A 138 3.58 -11.19 3.17
N ASN A 139 2.74 -10.78 4.12
CA ASN A 139 1.36 -11.23 4.22
C ASN A 139 0.38 -10.38 3.38
N PHE A 140 0.82 -9.24 2.85
CA PHE A 140 -0.02 -8.33 2.07
C PHE A 140 0.56 -8.07 0.68
N PHE A 141 -0.08 -8.66 -0.32
CA PHE A 141 0.37 -8.68 -1.70
C PHE A 141 0.00 -7.38 -2.43
N VAL A 142 -1.01 -6.64 -1.98
CA VAL A 142 -1.33 -5.29 -2.50
C VAL A 142 -0.13 -4.34 -2.41
N HIS A 143 0.79 -4.54 -1.47
CA HIS A 143 2.01 -3.73 -1.38
C HIS A 143 2.89 -3.82 -2.65
N ARG A 144 2.86 -4.97 -3.35
CA ARG A 144 3.60 -5.14 -4.61
C ARG A 144 2.94 -4.39 -5.77
N GLU A 145 1.61 -4.20 -5.72
CA GLU A 145 0.89 -3.33 -6.65
C GLU A 145 1.33 -1.87 -6.48
N LEU A 146 1.42 -1.38 -5.24
CA LEU A 146 1.93 -0.04 -4.94
C LEU A 146 3.38 0.16 -5.41
N LEU A 147 4.23 -0.84 -5.23
CA LEU A 147 5.61 -0.80 -5.74
C LEU A 147 5.66 -0.72 -7.27
N ALA A 148 4.81 -1.49 -7.96
CA ALA A 148 4.71 -1.44 -9.41
C ALA A 148 4.23 -0.07 -9.90
N TRP A 149 3.20 0.50 -9.27
CA TRP A 149 2.74 1.86 -9.58
C TRP A 149 3.82 2.92 -9.34
N ARG A 150 4.59 2.78 -8.27
CA ARG A 150 5.72 3.67 -7.99
C ARG A 150 6.79 3.58 -9.07
N TYR A 151 7.13 2.38 -9.53
CA TYR A 151 8.01 2.20 -10.68
C TYR A 151 7.46 2.92 -11.92
N LEU A 152 6.18 2.71 -12.23
CA LEU A 152 5.55 3.32 -13.41
C LEU A 152 5.54 4.85 -13.33
N ALA A 153 5.23 5.42 -12.17
CA ALA A 153 5.23 6.86 -11.96
C ALA A 153 6.63 7.50 -12.09
N GLN A 154 7.67 6.77 -11.68
CA GLN A 154 9.06 7.27 -11.73
C GLN A 154 9.70 7.10 -13.10
N ASN A 155 9.34 6.03 -13.82
CA ASN A 155 10.11 5.58 -14.97
C ASN A 155 9.32 5.54 -16.28
N CYS A 156 8.02 5.83 -16.24
CA CYS A 156 7.16 5.87 -17.41
C CYS A 156 6.47 7.21 -17.58
N LYS A 157 6.20 7.57 -18.82
CA LYS A 157 5.42 8.75 -19.19
C LYS A 157 4.17 8.31 -19.94
N PRO A 158 3.02 8.99 -19.72
CA PRO A 158 1.84 8.77 -20.54
C PRO A 158 2.15 9.09 -22.01
N ASP A 159 1.83 8.17 -22.91
CA ASP A 159 1.83 8.34 -24.36
C ASP A 159 0.46 7.89 -24.90
N GLY A 160 -0.50 8.82 -24.87
CA GLY A 160 -1.90 8.52 -25.15
C GLY A 160 -2.49 7.52 -24.17
N THR A 161 -2.90 6.34 -24.65
CA THR A 161 -3.44 5.24 -23.83
C THR A 161 -2.38 4.24 -23.37
N LYS A 162 -1.11 4.43 -23.74
CA LYS A 162 -0.02 3.52 -23.38
C LYS A 162 0.99 4.23 -22.49
N MET A 163 1.69 3.47 -21.65
CA MET A 163 2.82 3.99 -20.89
C MET A 163 4.10 3.75 -21.67
N GLN A 164 4.85 4.82 -21.93
CA GLN A 164 6.19 4.71 -22.48
C GLN A 164 7.20 4.74 -21.34
N CYS A 165 7.79 3.59 -21.04
CA CYS A 165 8.76 3.43 -19.95
C CYS A 165 10.19 3.50 -20.46
N THR A 166 11.07 4.15 -19.69
CA THR A 166 12.51 3.96 -19.88
C THR A 166 12.85 2.52 -19.51
N ALA A 167 13.40 1.75 -20.44
CA ALA A 167 13.72 0.35 -20.17
C ALA A 167 14.83 0.23 -19.10
N GLY A 168 14.65 -0.68 -18.15
CA GLY A 168 15.70 -1.06 -17.20
C GLY A 168 15.19 -1.30 -15.77
N PRO A 169 16.03 -1.94 -14.93
CA PRO A 169 15.70 -2.16 -13.53
C PRO A 169 15.79 -0.85 -12.73
N ILE A 170 14.83 -0.64 -11.82
CA ILE A 170 14.91 0.40 -10.79
C ILE A 170 15.02 -0.27 -9.42
N SER A 171 15.96 0.20 -8.59
CA SER A 171 16.15 -0.31 -7.24
C SER A 171 15.39 0.52 -6.21
N PHE A 172 14.79 -0.17 -5.23
CA PHE A 172 14.09 0.41 -4.10
C PHE A 172 14.68 -0.13 -2.80
N GLY A 173 14.85 0.75 -1.82
CA GLY A 173 15.01 0.32 -0.43
C GLY A 173 13.65 -0.09 0.12
N VAL A 174 13.57 -1.27 0.72
CA VAL A 174 12.34 -1.79 1.31
C VAL A 174 12.55 -2.22 2.74
N VAL A 175 11.48 -2.17 3.52
CA VAL A 175 11.38 -2.76 4.85
C VAL A 175 10.32 -3.85 4.81
N VAL A 176 10.63 -4.99 5.43
CA VAL A 176 9.70 -6.10 5.65
C VAL A 176 9.48 -6.18 7.16
N PRO A 177 8.42 -5.53 7.68
CA PRO A 177 8.29 -5.32 9.12
C PRO A 177 8.16 -6.62 9.93
N GLU A 178 7.43 -7.61 9.42
CA GLU A 178 7.27 -8.91 10.10
C GLU A 178 8.59 -9.65 10.29
N ASP A 179 9.44 -9.63 9.25
CA ASP A 179 10.80 -10.21 9.27
C ASP A 179 11.80 -9.32 10.01
N ARG A 180 11.38 -8.11 10.43
CA ARG A 180 12.21 -7.06 11.04
C ARG A 180 13.48 -6.77 10.26
N THR A 181 13.37 -6.78 8.95
CA THR A 181 14.52 -6.63 8.05
C THR A 181 14.29 -5.54 7.02
N SER A 182 15.39 -5.10 6.43
CA SER A 182 15.40 -4.19 5.31
C SER A 182 16.31 -4.71 4.23
N MET A 183 15.92 -4.55 2.98
CA MET A 183 16.70 -5.01 1.85
C MET A 183 16.55 -4.07 0.65
N ARG A 184 17.37 -4.31 -0.36
CA ARG A 184 17.21 -3.68 -1.67
C ARG A 184 16.50 -4.66 -2.59
N VAL A 185 15.46 -4.19 -3.26
CA VAL A 185 14.80 -4.93 -4.34
C VAL A 185 14.97 -4.18 -5.65
N SER A 186 14.89 -4.87 -6.78
CA SER A 186 14.82 -4.24 -8.09
C SER A 186 13.59 -4.71 -8.86
N LEU A 187 12.85 -3.77 -9.43
CA LEU A 187 11.74 -4.07 -10.33
C LEU A 187 12.15 -3.75 -11.77
N GLU A 188 11.90 -4.68 -12.68
CA GLU A 188 12.22 -4.53 -14.11
C GLU A 188 11.06 -5.02 -15.00
N PRO A 189 10.76 -4.32 -16.11
CA PRO A 189 9.81 -4.80 -17.11
C PRO A 189 10.47 -5.91 -17.94
N VAL A 190 9.74 -7.02 -18.12
CA VAL A 190 10.22 -8.19 -18.87
C VAL A 190 9.63 -8.22 -20.28
N GLY A 191 8.39 -7.76 -20.43
CA GLY A 191 7.66 -7.75 -21.71
C GLY A 191 6.21 -8.18 -21.55
N LEU A 192 5.54 -8.50 -22.64
CA LEU A 192 4.19 -9.06 -22.62
C LEU A 192 4.27 -10.59 -22.55
N GLU A 193 3.48 -11.20 -21.67
CA GLU A 193 3.38 -12.65 -21.54
C GLU A 193 1.93 -13.10 -21.71
N LYS A 194 1.71 -14.21 -22.42
CA LYS A 194 0.41 -14.84 -22.54
C LYS A 194 0.22 -15.85 -21.41
N LEU A 195 -0.83 -15.69 -20.62
CA LEU A 195 -1.15 -16.56 -19.49
C LEU A 195 -2.66 -16.75 -19.35
N GLN A 196 -3.07 -17.86 -18.76
CA GLN A 196 -4.46 -18.14 -18.46
C GLN A 196 -4.81 -17.59 -17.07
N ILE A 197 -5.82 -16.71 -17.00
CA ILE A 197 -6.37 -16.13 -15.77
C ILE A 197 -7.85 -16.46 -15.75
N HIS A 198 -8.33 -17.13 -14.70
CA HIS A 198 -9.75 -17.53 -14.56
C HIS A 198 -10.32 -18.22 -15.80
N GLY A 199 -9.54 -19.12 -16.40
CA GLY A 199 -9.93 -19.88 -17.59
C GLY A 199 -9.82 -19.12 -18.92
N SER A 200 -9.54 -17.81 -18.89
CA SER A 200 -9.39 -16.98 -20.10
C SER A 200 -7.93 -16.67 -20.40
N ASP A 201 -7.56 -16.75 -21.68
CA ASP A 201 -6.24 -16.31 -22.14
C ASP A 201 -6.14 -14.78 -22.07
N ARG A 202 -5.11 -14.28 -21.39
CA ARG A 202 -4.77 -12.86 -21.31
C ARG A 202 -3.32 -12.65 -21.76
N GLN A 203 -3.04 -11.51 -22.39
CA GLN A 203 -1.69 -11.05 -22.69
C GLN A 203 -1.41 -9.84 -21.81
N LEU A 204 -0.53 -9.97 -20.84
CA LEU A 204 -0.30 -8.95 -19.80
C LEU A 204 1.18 -8.55 -19.73
N PRO A 205 1.49 -7.26 -19.46
CA PRO A 205 2.82 -6.85 -19.05
C PRO A 205 3.29 -7.60 -17.82
N ARG A 206 4.49 -8.17 -17.92
CA ARG A 206 5.20 -8.82 -16.83
C ARG A 206 6.31 -7.92 -16.30
N PHE A 207 6.39 -7.86 -14.99
CA PHE A 207 7.51 -7.33 -14.23
C PHE A 207 8.19 -8.44 -13.44
N SER A 208 9.50 -8.32 -13.27
CA SER A 208 10.30 -9.16 -12.39
C SER A 208 10.72 -8.33 -11.18
N LEU A 209 10.34 -8.77 -9.98
CA LEU A 209 10.80 -8.23 -8.70
C LEU A 209 11.93 -9.12 -8.16
N LYS A 210 13.17 -8.64 -8.24
CA LYS A 210 14.36 -9.36 -7.81
C LYS A 210 14.86 -8.84 -6.48
N PHE A 211 15.38 -9.74 -5.66
CA PHE A 211 16.04 -9.48 -4.38
C PHE A 211 17.05 -10.59 -4.10
N GLU A 212 17.84 -10.48 -3.03
CA GLU A 212 18.93 -11.43 -2.74
C GLU A 212 18.43 -12.89 -2.59
N GLY A 213 17.23 -13.06 -2.04
CA GLY A 213 16.61 -14.37 -1.82
C GLY A 213 15.86 -14.97 -3.02
N GLY A 214 15.69 -14.24 -4.14
CA GLY A 214 14.97 -14.76 -5.29
C GLY A 214 14.32 -13.71 -6.19
N GLU A 215 13.36 -14.19 -6.99
CA GLU A 215 12.59 -13.38 -7.93
C GLU A 215 11.11 -13.74 -7.84
N TRP A 216 10.27 -12.70 -7.81
CA TRP A 216 8.82 -12.83 -7.98
C TRP A 216 8.44 -12.28 -9.35
N ALA A 217 7.50 -12.93 -10.01
CA ALA A 217 6.92 -12.47 -11.27
C ALA A 217 5.58 -11.80 -11.01
N LEU A 218 5.37 -10.61 -11.59
CA LEU A 218 4.17 -9.78 -11.41
C LEU A 218 3.55 -9.52 -12.78
N TRP A 219 2.24 -9.72 -12.92
CA TRP A 219 1.51 -9.39 -14.14
C TRP A 219 0.49 -8.30 -13.84
N LEU A 220 0.54 -7.23 -14.63
CA LEU A 220 -0.33 -6.05 -14.47
C LEU A 220 -1.35 -5.96 -15.61
N ASP A 221 -2.48 -5.33 -15.36
CA ASP A 221 -3.50 -5.05 -16.37
C ASP A 221 -3.29 -3.66 -16.99
N ASP A 222 -2.62 -3.58 -18.15
CA ASP A 222 -2.42 -2.30 -18.85
C ASP A 222 -3.71 -1.69 -19.41
N GLN A 223 -4.81 -2.44 -19.41
CA GLN A 223 -6.13 -1.95 -19.80
C GLN A 223 -6.96 -1.44 -18.62
N ASP A 224 -6.60 -1.82 -17.38
CA ASP A 224 -7.20 -1.33 -16.15
C ASP A 224 -6.14 -0.77 -15.19
N HIS A 225 -5.59 0.39 -15.56
CA HIS A 225 -4.75 1.23 -14.70
C HIS A 225 -3.52 0.50 -14.10
N TYR A 226 -2.98 -0.51 -14.79
CA TYR A 226 -1.84 -1.32 -14.32
C TYR A 226 -2.10 -1.99 -12.97
N LYS A 227 -3.34 -2.40 -12.73
CA LYS A 227 -3.71 -3.18 -11.55
C LYS A 227 -3.03 -4.54 -11.54
N LEU A 228 -2.61 -5.01 -10.37
CA LEU A 228 -1.93 -6.30 -10.25
C LEU A 228 -2.93 -7.45 -10.45
N VAL A 229 -2.70 -8.30 -11.45
CA VAL A 229 -3.58 -9.44 -11.79
C VAL A 229 -3.05 -10.73 -11.19
N LYS A 230 -1.73 -10.92 -11.20
CA LYS A 230 -1.09 -12.14 -10.72
C LYS A 230 0.28 -11.87 -10.14
N ILE A 231 0.64 -12.61 -9.09
CA ILE A 231 2.03 -12.82 -8.64
C ILE A 231 2.33 -14.32 -8.73
N ALA A 232 3.53 -14.69 -9.15
CA ALA A 232 4.05 -16.05 -9.02
C ALA A 232 5.36 -16.04 -8.26
N ILE A 233 5.48 -16.98 -7.32
CA ILE A 233 6.66 -17.23 -6.49
C ILE A 233 7.05 -18.70 -6.70
N PRO A 234 7.82 -19.01 -7.77
CA PRO A 234 8.06 -20.39 -8.18
C PRO A 234 8.79 -21.22 -7.11
N SER A 235 9.69 -20.61 -6.35
CA SER A 235 10.45 -21.25 -5.26
C SER A 235 9.55 -21.82 -4.16
N GLU A 236 8.37 -21.23 -3.95
CA GLU A 236 7.42 -21.60 -2.92
C GLU A 236 6.19 -22.33 -3.47
N LYS A 237 6.10 -22.46 -4.80
CA LYS A 237 4.91 -22.95 -5.52
C LYS A 237 3.65 -22.16 -5.14
N THR A 238 3.84 -20.86 -4.95
CA THR A 238 2.79 -19.92 -4.57
C THR A 238 2.39 -19.09 -5.78
N GLU A 239 1.08 -18.94 -5.98
CA GLU A 239 0.48 -18.01 -6.93
C GLU A 239 -0.52 -17.13 -6.18
N VAL A 240 -0.53 -15.85 -6.48
CA VAL A 240 -1.49 -14.90 -5.95
C VAL A 240 -2.27 -14.36 -7.14
N ILE A 241 -3.58 -14.57 -7.16
CA ILE A 241 -4.42 -14.26 -8.33
C ILE A 241 -5.52 -13.31 -7.87
N ARG A 242 -5.71 -12.21 -8.61
CA ARG A 242 -6.81 -11.27 -8.37
C ARG A 242 -8.14 -11.94 -8.69
N ASP A 243 -9.07 -11.96 -7.74
CA ASP A 243 -10.44 -12.49 -7.91
C ASP A 243 -11.35 -11.54 -8.70
#